data_AF-A0A935ZN01-F1
#
_entry.id   AF-A0A935ZN01-F1
#
_cell.length_a   1.000
_cell.length_b   1.000
_cell.length_c   1.000
_cell.angle_alpha   90.00
_cell.angle_beta   90.00
_cell.angle_gamma   90.00
#
_symmetry.space_group_name_H-M   'P 1'
#
loop_
_entity.id
_entity.type
_entity.pdbx_description
1 polymer ?
#
loop_
_entity_poly.entity_id
_entity_poly.type
_entity_poly.pdbx_seq_one_letter_code
_entity_poly.pdbx_strand_id
1 'polypeptide(L)'
;MTGTASTGGAATNPAQLSALLDAAQKKSAKRDGRGCLADLDAAAKIDASAVARMDFLRAQCTMLAGRCDDGKSLARRYLSENMDMLTEQVSIAVDSYASMYCEGKMSDRDALLRASMQLSRGAYQGNIGIRACEQASATVARLVTSVRPRDDDDHQISSLPDHWHFTAAACFARAGDCAAAWRVFDGNFKLAGTDPRLVPEMKRTTFDSVVPKCKGRS
;
A
#
# COMPACT_ATOMS: atom_id res chain seq x y z
N MET A 1 -6.46 -3.77 68.39
CA MET A 1 -6.77 -2.81 67.30
C MET A 1 -5.94 -3.19 66.09
N THR A 2 -6.46 -4.05 65.23
CA THR A 2 -5.79 -4.49 64.00
C THR A 2 -6.48 -3.83 62.82
N GLY A 3 -5.90 -2.75 62.30
CA GLY A 3 -6.34 -2.09 61.08
C GLY A 3 -5.73 -2.81 59.87
N THR A 4 -6.55 -3.49 59.10
CA THR A 4 -6.20 -3.97 57.76
C THR A 4 -6.32 -2.81 56.78
N ALA A 5 -5.18 -2.33 56.30
CA ALA A 5 -5.11 -1.41 55.18
C ALA A 5 -5.55 -2.14 53.90
N SER A 6 -6.67 -1.69 53.33
CA SER A 6 -7.12 -2.09 52.01
C SER A 6 -6.21 -1.42 50.97
N THR A 7 -5.36 -2.22 50.33
CA THR A 7 -4.65 -1.82 49.11
C THR A 7 -5.67 -1.67 47.99
N GLY A 8 -6.10 -0.45 47.73
CA GLY A 8 -6.90 -0.10 46.56
C GLY A 8 -6.11 -0.35 45.29
N GLY A 9 -6.26 -1.56 44.73
CA GLY A 9 -5.88 -1.83 43.35
C GLY A 9 -6.71 -0.92 42.45
N ALA A 10 -6.05 -0.14 41.61
CA ALA A 10 -6.72 0.64 40.58
C ALA A 10 -7.63 -0.30 39.79
N ALA A 11 -8.94 -0.10 39.90
CA ALA A 11 -9.91 -0.88 39.15
C ALA A 11 -9.61 -0.68 37.66
N THR A 12 -9.10 -1.73 37.01
CA THR A 12 -8.98 -1.82 35.56
C THR A 12 -10.34 -1.46 34.99
N ASN A 13 -10.48 -0.32 34.29
CA ASN A 13 -11.77 0.13 33.75
C ASN A 13 -11.97 -0.51 32.36
N PRO A 14 -12.70 -1.63 32.23
CA PRO A 14 -12.76 -2.38 30.99
C PRO A 14 -13.51 -1.60 29.91
N ALA A 15 -14.47 -0.76 30.30
CA ALA A 15 -15.21 0.11 29.39
C ALA A 15 -14.31 1.17 28.77
N GLN A 16 -13.42 1.78 29.56
CA GLN A 16 -12.45 2.76 29.07
C GLN A 16 -11.42 2.11 28.13
N LEU A 17 -10.91 0.93 28.48
CA LEU A 17 -10.00 0.18 27.61
C LEU A 17 -10.66 -0.12 26.25
N SER A 18 -11.88 -0.67 26.26
CA SER A 18 -12.65 -0.97 25.05
C SER A 18 -12.86 0.28 24.18
N ALA A 19 -13.23 1.40 24.80
CA ALA A 19 -13.45 2.66 24.09
C ALA A 19 -12.17 3.18 23.40
N LEU A 20 -11.02 3.06 24.05
CA LEU A 20 -9.73 3.45 23.46
C LEU A 20 -9.33 2.56 22.28
N LEU A 21 -9.51 1.24 22.40
CA LEU A 21 -9.21 0.30 21.31
C LEU A 21 -10.12 0.53 20.09
N ASP A 22 -11.42 0.77 20.32
CA ASP A 22 -12.37 1.13 19.26
C ASP A 22 -12.01 2.46 18.60
N ALA A 23 -11.60 3.46 19.39
CA ALA A 23 -11.18 4.76 18.88
C ALA A 23 -9.90 4.63 18.03
N ALA A 24 -8.93 3.83 18.47
CA ALA A 24 -7.72 3.55 17.70
C ALA A 24 -8.03 2.96 16.32
N GLN A 25 -8.90 1.94 16.26
CA GLN A 25 -9.33 1.33 15.00
C GLN A 25 -10.05 2.34 14.08
N LYS A 26 -10.97 3.14 14.63
CA LYS A 26 -11.69 4.18 13.87
C LYS A 26 -10.74 5.24 13.33
N LYS A 27 -9.72 5.64 14.10
CA LYS A 27 -8.71 6.61 13.66
C LYS A 27 -7.80 6.02 12.59
N SER A 28 -7.39 4.75 12.73
CA SER A 28 -6.66 4.02 11.68
C SER A 28 -7.45 3.98 10.36
N ALA A 29 -8.74 3.65 10.41
CA ALA A 29 -9.62 3.64 9.23
C ALA A 29 -9.76 5.02 8.57
N LYS A 30 -9.72 6.09 9.38
CA LYS A 30 -9.69 7.49 8.91
C LYS A 30 -8.30 7.99 8.51
N ARG A 31 -7.29 7.11 8.51
CA ARG A 31 -5.88 7.42 8.25
C ARG A 31 -5.23 8.38 9.25
N ASP A 32 -5.82 8.56 10.43
CA ASP A 32 -5.24 9.31 11.53
C ASP A 32 -4.26 8.43 12.33
N GLY A 33 -3.06 8.23 11.77
CA GLY A 33 -2.03 7.40 12.39
C GLY A 33 -1.58 7.92 13.76
N ARG A 34 -1.40 9.24 13.91
CA ARG A 34 -0.96 9.85 15.17
C ARG A 34 -2.02 9.70 16.25
N GLY A 35 -3.28 9.98 15.94
CA GLY A 35 -4.38 9.82 16.88
C GLY A 35 -4.65 8.35 17.23
N CYS A 36 -4.48 7.42 16.28
CA CYS A 36 -4.53 5.98 16.57
C CYS A 36 -3.45 5.57 17.57
N LEU A 37 -2.20 5.98 17.36
CA LEU A 37 -1.10 5.65 18.28
C LEU A 37 -1.35 6.22 19.68
N ALA A 38 -1.85 7.46 19.78
CA ALA A 38 -2.18 8.07 21.06
C ALA A 38 -3.22 7.25 21.86
N ASP A 39 -4.23 6.70 21.19
CA ASP A 39 -5.24 5.84 21.83
C ASP A 39 -4.65 4.50 22.28
N LEU A 40 -3.79 3.87 21.45
CA LEU A 40 -3.10 2.63 21.82
C LEU A 40 -2.17 2.82 23.03
N ASP A 41 -1.47 3.95 23.08
CA ASP A 41 -0.56 4.27 24.19
C ASP A 41 -1.34 4.60 25.47
N ALA A 42 -2.51 5.23 25.35
CA ALA A 42 -3.42 5.42 26.48
C ALA A 42 -4.01 4.07 26.97
N ALA A 43 -4.39 3.18 26.06
CA ALA A 43 -4.89 1.85 26.39
C ALA A 43 -3.83 1.00 27.10
N ALA A 44 -2.55 1.12 26.70
CA ALA A 44 -1.46 0.36 27.29
C ALA A 44 -1.18 0.73 28.76
N LYS A 45 -1.55 1.95 29.17
CA LYS A 45 -1.50 2.38 30.58
C LYS A 45 -2.58 1.71 31.45
N ILE A 46 -3.63 1.18 30.83
CA ILE A 46 -4.72 0.45 31.52
C ILE A 46 -4.42 -1.04 31.51
N ASP A 47 -4.12 -1.60 30.34
CA ASP A 47 -3.76 -3.02 30.16
C ASP A 47 -2.77 -3.18 29.00
N ALA A 48 -1.48 -3.27 29.36
CA ALA A 48 -0.41 -3.48 28.40
C ALA A 48 -0.52 -4.82 27.65
N SER A 49 -1.06 -5.86 28.30
CA SER A 49 -1.19 -7.20 27.71
C SER A 49 -2.29 -7.26 26.66
N ALA A 50 -3.39 -6.53 26.86
CA ALA A 50 -4.43 -6.36 25.86
C ALA A 50 -3.89 -5.63 24.63
N VAL A 51 -3.10 -4.57 24.83
CA VAL A 51 -2.52 -3.80 23.72
C VAL A 51 -1.40 -4.53 23.00
N ALA A 52 -0.63 -5.41 23.67
CA ALA A 52 0.39 -6.23 23.02
C ALA A 52 -0.20 -7.11 21.91
N ARG A 53 -1.45 -7.57 22.06
CA ARG A 53 -2.17 -8.33 21.02
C ARG A 53 -2.55 -7.47 19.80
N MET A 54 -2.42 -6.15 19.88
CA MET A 54 -2.72 -5.18 18.82
C MET A 54 -1.44 -4.68 18.11
N ASP A 55 -0.33 -5.40 18.23
CA ASP A 55 0.95 -5.00 17.62
C ASP A 55 0.86 -4.78 16.10
N PHE A 56 0.00 -5.55 15.42
CA PHE A 56 -0.26 -5.34 14.01
C PHE A 56 -0.97 -4.00 13.71
N LEU A 57 -1.96 -3.62 14.51
CA LEU A 57 -2.61 -2.30 14.40
C LEU A 57 -1.62 -1.17 14.74
N ARG A 58 -0.73 -1.38 15.73
CA ARG A 58 0.33 -0.41 16.04
C ARG A 58 1.29 -0.22 14.85
N ALA A 59 1.65 -1.30 14.14
CA ALA A 59 2.45 -1.23 12.92
C ALA A 59 1.77 -0.38 11.85
N GLN A 60 0.48 -0.65 11.58
CA GLN A 60 -0.33 0.13 10.64
C GLN A 60 -0.39 1.62 11.01
N CYS A 61 -0.70 1.94 12.26
CA CYS A 61 -0.81 3.33 12.70
C CYS A 61 0.54 4.06 12.70
N THR A 62 1.64 3.33 12.92
CA THR A 62 3.01 3.84 12.78
C THR A 62 3.32 4.24 11.34
N MET A 63 2.95 3.41 10.36
CA MET A 63 3.09 3.75 8.93
C MET A 63 2.24 4.97 8.56
N LEU A 64 0.97 5.02 9.00
CA LEU A 64 0.06 6.14 8.77
C LEU A 64 0.54 7.44 9.44
N ALA A 65 1.28 7.35 10.55
CA ALA A 65 1.89 8.50 11.21
C ALA A 65 3.14 9.04 10.47
N GLY A 66 3.52 8.44 9.34
CA GLY A 66 4.67 8.83 8.54
C GLY A 66 5.98 8.15 8.92
N ARG A 67 5.94 7.09 9.74
CA ARG A 67 7.11 6.34 10.20
C ARG A 67 7.18 4.97 9.53
N CYS A 68 7.40 4.97 8.22
CA CYS A 68 7.33 3.77 7.39
C CYS A 68 8.27 2.64 7.83
N ASP A 69 9.54 2.93 8.07
CA ASP A 69 10.51 1.89 8.41
C ASP A 69 10.26 1.27 9.79
N ASP A 70 9.88 2.10 10.77
CA ASP A 70 9.45 1.64 12.10
C ASP A 70 8.22 0.73 11.97
N GLY A 71 7.23 1.16 11.17
CA GLY A 71 6.01 0.40 10.94
C GLY A 71 6.26 -0.94 10.25
N LYS A 72 7.14 -0.98 9.24
CA LYS A 72 7.54 -2.22 8.57
C LYS A 72 8.26 -3.17 9.51
N SER A 73 9.12 -2.65 10.38
CA SER A 73 9.84 -3.45 11.38
C SER A 73 8.87 -4.10 12.37
N LEU A 74 7.88 -3.36 12.87
CA LEU A 74 6.81 -3.89 13.72
C LEU A 74 5.96 -4.94 12.99
N ALA A 75 5.56 -4.68 11.74
CA ALA A 75 4.79 -5.61 10.94
C ALA A 75 5.55 -6.91 10.68
N ARG A 76 6.85 -6.81 10.33
CA ARG A 76 7.73 -7.97 10.13
C ARG A 76 7.79 -8.83 11.38
N ARG A 77 8.08 -8.22 12.54
CA ARG A 77 8.13 -8.94 13.81
C ARG A 77 6.81 -9.66 14.10
N TYR A 78 5.69 -8.95 13.98
CA TYR A 78 4.37 -9.54 14.21
C TYR A 78 4.13 -10.74 13.30
N LEU A 79 4.36 -10.60 11.99
CA LEU A 79 4.12 -11.66 11.01
C LEU A 79 5.04 -12.87 11.27
N SER A 80 6.32 -12.65 11.55
CA SER A 80 7.27 -13.73 11.83
C SER A 80 6.97 -14.49 13.13
N GLU A 81 6.44 -13.81 14.15
CA GLU A 81 6.18 -14.43 15.47
C GLU A 81 4.79 -15.05 15.57
N ASN A 82 3.80 -14.54 14.82
CA ASN A 82 2.39 -14.90 15.00
C ASN A 82 1.79 -15.63 13.79
N MET A 83 2.48 -15.66 12.64
CA MET A 83 2.01 -16.34 11.44
C MET A 83 3.03 -17.40 11.03
N ASP A 84 2.55 -18.57 10.63
CA ASP A 84 3.40 -19.64 10.08
C ASP A 84 3.76 -19.30 8.62
N MET A 85 4.70 -18.38 8.44
CA MET A 85 5.12 -17.83 7.15
C MET A 85 6.63 -17.99 6.95
N LEU A 86 7.01 -18.34 5.73
CA LEU A 86 8.41 -18.30 5.32
C LEU A 86 8.92 -16.86 5.30
N THR A 87 10.23 -16.68 5.45
CA THR A 87 10.87 -15.35 5.49
C THR A 87 10.51 -14.50 4.26
N GLU A 88 10.48 -15.09 3.07
CA GLU A 88 10.11 -14.37 1.85
C GLU A 88 8.64 -13.95 1.82
N GLN A 89 7.75 -14.80 2.32
CA GLN A 89 6.34 -14.46 2.43
C GLN A 89 6.11 -13.30 3.41
N VAL A 90 6.87 -13.25 4.51
CA VAL A 90 6.84 -12.12 5.44
C VAL A 90 7.29 -10.83 4.73
N SER A 91 8.37 -10.88 3.95
CA SER A 91 8.86 -9.74 3.19
C SER A 91 7.82 -9.20 2.18
N ILE A 92 7.15 -10.07 1.45
CA ILE A 92 6.07 -9.71 0.50
C ILE A 92 4.87 -9.11 1.24
N ALA A 93 4.48 -9.68 2.38
CA ALA A 93 3.37 -9.17 3.18
C ALA A 93 3.69 -7.78 3.75
N VAL A 94 4.89 -7.57 4.28
CA VAL A 94 5.34 -6.26 4.79
C VAL A 94 5.32 -5.20 3.68
N ASP A 95 5.81 -5.52 2.49
CA ASP A 95 5.77 -4.62 1.32
C ASP A 95 4.33 -4.28 0.91
N SER A 96 3.43 -5.26 0.97
CA SER A 96 2.01 -5.07 0.69
C SER A 96 1.36 -4.14 1.72
N TYR A 97 1.69 -4.30 3.00
CA TYR A 97 1.23 -3.41 4.07
C TYR A 97 1.80 -2.00 3.94
N ALA A 98 3.09 -1.87 3.64
CA ALA A 98 3.71 -0.58 3.37
C ALA A 98 3.00 0.14 2.22
N SER A 99 2.73 -0.57 1.11
CA SER A 99 2.01 0.00 -0.05
C SER A 99 0.64 0.59 0.32
N MET A 100 -0.07 -0.01 1.30
CA MET A 100 -1.38 0.45 1.75
C MET A 100 -1.34 1.60 2.78
N TYR A 101 -0.38 1.55 3.70
CA TYR A 101 -0.43 2.34 4.93
C TYR A 101 0.68 3.35 5.10
N CYS A 102 1.81 3.21 4.40
CA CYS A 102 2.87 4.19 4.47
C CYS A 102 2.37 5.58 4.07
N GLU A 103 2.80 6.60 4.80
CA GLU A 103 2.63 8.02 4.47
C GLU A 103 3.94 8.76 4.70
N GLY A 104 4.03 9.99 4.20
CA GLY A 104 5.25 10.80 4.35
C GLY A 104 6.45 10.21 3.60
N LYS A 105 7.60 10.17 4.27
CA LYS A 105 8.86 9.71 3.68
C LYS A 105 8.84 8.19 3.52
N MET A 106 9.08 7.74 2.29
CA MET A 106 9.14 6.33 1.91
C MET A 106 10.50 6.04 1.26
N SER A 107 10.92 4.78 1.30
CA SER A 107 12.00 4.31 0.42
C SER A 107 11.54 4.32 -1.04
N ASP A 108 12.47 4.29 -1.99
CA ASP A 108 12.13 4.21 -3.41
C ASP A 108 11.31 2.94 -3.73
N ARG A 109 11.64 1.81 -3.09
CA ARG A 109 10.87 0.57 -3.22
C ARG A 109 9.42 0.74 -2.76
N ASP A 110 9.22 1.31 -1.56
CA ASP A 110 7.87 1.51 -1.02
C ASP A 110 7.08 2.51 -1.88
N ALA A 111 7.74 3.57 -2.37
CA ALA A 111 7.12 4.55 -3.25
C ALA A 111 6.69 3.93 -4.59
N LEU A 112 7.54 3.08 -5.19
CA LEU A 112 7.23 2.35 -6.42
C LEU A 112 6.05 1.39 -6.22
N LEU A 113 6.08 0.56 -5.18
CA LEU A 113 5.02 -0.42 -4.91
C LEU A 113 3.69 0.26 -4.55
N ARG A 114 3.71 1.33 -3.77
CA ARG A 114 2.52 2.14 -3.50
C ARG A 114 1.94 2.75 -4.76
N ALA A 115 2.78 3.31 -5.63
CA ALA A 115 2.33 3.91 -6.88
C ALA A 115 1.75 2.84 -7.83
N SER A 116 2.39 1.68 -7.95
CA SER A 116 1.86 0.53 -8.70
C SER A 116 0.49 0.08 -8.17
N MET A 117 0.36 -0.05 -6.84
CA MET A 117 -0.91 -0.36 -6.19
C MET A 117 -1.97 0.71 -6.50
N GLN A 118 -1.63 2.01 -6.46
CA GLN A 118 -2.56 3.08 -6.82
C GLN A 118 -3.05 2.96 -8.27
N LEU A 119 -2.16 2.69 -9.23
CA LEU A 119 -2.56 2.44 -10.61
C LEU A 119 -3.50 1.25 -10.71
N SER A 120 -3.18 0.14 -10.04
CA SER A 120 -4.03 -1.07 -10.03
C SER A 120 -5.42 -0.80 -9.44
N ARG A 121 -5.50 -0.03 -8.33
CA ARG A 121 -6.78 0.40 -7.76
C ARG A 121 -7.57 1.25 -8.75
N GLY A 122 -6.92 2.21 -9.40
CA GLY A 122 -7.53 3.07 -10.40
C GLY A 122 -7.97 2.35 -11.68
N ALA A 123 -7.25 1.31 -12.07
CA ALA A 123 -7.59 0.47 -13.21
C ALA A 123 -8.77 -0.46 -12.89
N TYR A 124 -8.69 -1.20 -11.78
CA TYR A 124 -9.53 -2.39 -11.57
C TYR A 124 -10.55 -2.25 -10.43
N GLN A 125 -10.29 -1.45 -9.40
CA GLN A 125 -11.18 -1.38 -8.24
C GLN A 125 -12.15 -0.18 -8.27
N GLY A 126 -11.69 1.01 -8.65
CA GLY A 126 -12.56 2.20 -8.68
C GLY A 126 -11.92 3.36 -9.43
N ASN A 127 -12.72 4.39 -9.70
CA ASN A 127 -12.18 5.64 -10.25
C ASN A 127 -11.49 6.43 -9.12
N ILE A 128 -10.17 6.63 -9.22
CA ILE A 128 -9.38 7.41 -8.25
C ILE A 128 -9.09 8.85 -8.71
N GLY A 129 -9.62 9.24 -9.88
CA GLY A 129 -9.41 10.53 -10.50
C GLY A 129 -8.10 10.63 -11.32
N ILE A 130 -8.12 11.52 -12.32
CA ILE A 130 -7.00 11.70 -13.27
C ILE A 130 -5.70 12.06 -12.53
N ARG A 131 -5.75 13.03 -11.62
CA ARG A 131 -4.58 13.49 -10.86
C ARG A 131 -3.89 12.37 -10.08
N ALA A 132 -4.64 11.43 -9.52
CA ALA A 132 -4.07 10.30 -8.80
C ALA A 132 -3.39 9.31 -9.75
N CYS A 133 -4.00 9.02 -10.92
CA CYS A 133 -3.34 8.24 -11.97
C CYS A 133 -2.05 8.91 -12.46
N GLU A 134 -2.04 10.23 -12.64
CA GLU A 134 -0.83 10.99 -13.04
C GLU A 134 0.31 10.87 -12.03
N GLN A 135 0.01 11.13 -10.76
CA GLN A 135 1.02 11.08 -9.69
C GLN A 135 1.62 9.68 -9.53
N ALA A 136 0.77 8.66 -9.58
CA ALA A 136 1.19 7.28 -9.50
C ALA A 136 2.02 6.88 -10.73
N SER A 137 1.54 7.19 -11.94
CA SER A 137 2.25 6.91 -13.20
C SER A 137 3.63 7.57 -13.24
N ALA A 138 3.73 8.85 -12.88
CA ALA A 138 5.00 9.56 -12.83
C ALA A 138 5.98 8.96 -11.81
N THR A 139 5.48 8.49 -10.66
CA THR A 139 6.30 7.82 -9.64
C THR A 139 6.82 6.48 -10.15
N VAL A 140 5.97 5.67 -10.79
CA VAL A 140 6.39 4.39 -11.37
C VAL A 140 7.43 4.63 -12.48
N ALA A 141 7.15 5.51 -13.44
CA ALA A 141 8.07 5.79 -14.55
C ALA A 141 9.46 6.24 -14.06
N ARG A 142 9.53 7.01 -12.96
CA ARG A 142 10.81 7.46 -12.37
C ARG A 142 11.60 6.32 -11.72
N LEU A 143 10.92 5.37 -11.07
CA LEU A 143 11.55 4.40 -10.16
C LEU A 143 11.68 2.98 -10.74
N VAL A 144 10.88 2.64 -11.75
CA VAL A 144 10.72 1.25 -12.23
C VAL A 144 12.02 0.63 -12.78
N THR A 145 12.99 1.45 -13.20
CA THR A 145 14.29 0.96 -13.70
C THR A 145 15.42 1.02 -12.67
N SER A 146 15.26 1.79 -11.59
CA SER A 146 16.28 1.97 -10.56
C SER A 146 16.09 1.04 -9.36
N VAL A 147 14.85 0.72 -9.01
CA VAL A 147 14.54 -0.23 -7.93
C VAL A 147 14.77 -1.65 -8.44
N ARG A 148 15.68 -2.38 -7.79
CA ARG A 148 15.99 -3.77 -8.12
C ARG A 148 15.12 -4.75 -7.32
N PRO A 149 14.77 -5.90 -7.91
CA PRO A 149 14.23 -7.03 -7.15
C PRO A 149 15.17 -7.41 -6.01
N ARG A 150 14.63 -7.91 -4.90
CA ARG A 150 15.45 -8.44 -3.79
C ARG A 150 16.15 -9.74 -4.16
N ASP A 151 15.45 -10.57 -4.92
CA ASP A 151 15.81 -11.92 -5.33
C ASP A 151 15.01 -12.28 -6.61
N ASP A 152 15.16 -13.53 -7.07
CA ASP A 152 14.53 -14.04 -8.29
C ASP A 152 13.01 -14.22 -8.15
N ASP A 153 12.49 -14.34 -6.93
CA ASP A 153 11.07 -14.57 -6.63
C ASP A 153 10.30 -13.25 -6.38
N ASP A 154 10.98 -12.10 -6.37
CA ASP A 154 10.38 -10.76 -6.19
C ASP A 154 9.68 -10.26 -7.47
N HIS A 155 8.66 -11.01 -7.88
CA HIS A 155 7.82 -10.73 -9.05
C HIS A 155 7.04 -9.41 -8.94
N GLN A 156 6.89 -8.86 -7.72
CA GLN A 156 6.30 -7.54 -7.53
C GLN A 156 7.15 -6.41 -8.13
N ILE A 157 8.47 -6.60 -8.23
CA ILE A 157 9.39 -5.65 -8.87
C ILE A 157 9.85 -6.14 -10.23
N SER A 158 10.24 -7.41 -10.36
CA SER A 158 10.88 -7.91 -11.59
C SER A 158 9.98 -7.82 -12.82
N SER A 159 8.67 -7.96 -12.64
CA SER A 159 7.71 -7.85 -13.75
C SER A 159 7.31 -6.41 -14.10
N LEU A 160 7.42 -5.44 -13.17
CA LEU A 160 6.90 -4.08 -13.34
C LEU A 160 7.35 -3.36 -14.61
N PRO A 161 8.64 -3.41 -15.01
CA PRO A 161 9.13 -2.73 -16.21
C PRO A 161 8.32 -3.05 -17.46
N ASP A 162 7.83 -4.28 -17.57
CA ASP A 162 7.16 -4.78 -18.77
C ASP A 162 5.66 -4.51 -18.78
N HIS A 163 5.01 -4.31 -17.63
CA HIS A 163 3.55 -4.27 -17.58
C HIS A 163 2.92 -3.01 -16.99
N TRP A 164 3.67 -2.15 -16.31
CA TRP A 164 3.08 -1.02 -15.58
C TRP A 164 2.27 -0.07 -16.47
N HIS A 165 2.67 0.10 -17.74
CA HIS A 165 2.03 0.99 -18.69
C HIS A 165 0.62 0.52 -19.12
N PHE A 166 0.35 -0.79 -19.12
CA PHE A 166 -1.00 -1.32 -19.31
C PHE A 166 -1.93 -0.91 -18.17
N THR A 167 -1.47 -1.08 -16.92
CA THR A 167 -2.22 -0.71 -15.73
C THR A 167 -2.42 0.80 -15.65
N ALA A 168 -1.39 1.59 -16.00
CA ALA A 168 -1.51 3.04 -16.07
C ALA A 168 -2.56 3.50 -17.09
N ALA A 169 -2.52 2.93 -18.30
CA ALA A 169 -3.48 3.24 -19.35
C ALA A 169 -4.93 2.93 -18.92
N ALA A 170 -5.14 1.78 -18.27
CA ALA A 170 -6.43 1.41 -17.71
C ALA A 170 -6.91 2.36 -16.60
N CYS A 171 -6.00 2.86 -15.75
CA CYS A 171 -6.30 3.88 -14.73
C CYS A 171 -6.85 5.16 -15.38
N PHE A 172 -6.10 5.72 -16.33
CA PHE A 172 -6.49 6.95 -17.04
C PHE A 172 -7.83 6.79 -17.79
N ALA A 173 -8.01 5.68 -18.49
CA ALA A 173 -9.24 5.40 -19.21
C ALA A 173 -10.45 5.30 -18.28
N ARG A 174 -10.30 4.68 -17.10
CA ARG A 174 -11.37 4.64 -16.10
C ARG A 174 -11.66 6.02 -15.53
N ALA A 175 -10.64 6.87 -15.39
CA ALA A 175 -10.77 8.26 -14.99
C ALA A 175 -11.33 9.18 -16.10
N GLY A 176 -11.50 8.66 -17.33
CA GLY A 176 -12.10 9.37 -18.46
C GLY A 176 -11.11 10.04 -19.41
N ASP A 177 -9.80 9.89 -19.20
CA ASP A 177 -8.76 10.52 -20.02
C ASP A 177 -8.13 9.53 -21.00
N CYS A 178 -8.76 9.39 -22.16
CA CYS A 178 -8.29 8.48 -23.21
C CYS A 178 -7.00 8.95 -23.89
N ALA A 179 -6.75 10.26 -23.94
CA ALA A 179 -5.52 10.81 -24.52
C ALA A 179 -4.31 10.49 -23.62
N ALA A 180 -4.44 10.65 -22.31
CA ALA A 180 -3.41 10.25 -21.36
C ALA A 180 -3.21 8.74 -21.32
N ALA A 181 -4.31 7.96 -21.41
CA ALA A 181 -4.25 6.50 -21.49
C ALA A 181 -3.41 6.03 -22.69
N TRP A 182 -3.66 6.59 -23.88
CA TRP A 182 -2.87 6.28 -25.06
C TRP A 182 -1.42 6.74 -24.93
N ARG A 183 -1.19 7.97 -24.45
CA ARG A 183 0.18 8.51 -24.29
C ARG A 183 1.07 7.63 -23.39
N VAL A 184 0.55 7.17 -22.26
CA VAL A 184 1.34 6.32 -21.35
C VAL A 184 1.58 4.93 -21.93
N PHE A 185 0.58 4.37 -22.64
CA PHE A 185 0.72 3.09 -23.31
C PHE A 185 1.74 3.18 -24.45
N ASP A 186 1.52 4.08 -25.41
CA ASP A 186 2.33 4.23 -26.63
C ASP A 186 3.79 4.52 -26.34
N GLY A 187 4.06 5.43 -25.39
CA GLY A 187 5.42 5.82 -25.02
C GLY A 187 6.23 4.74 -24.32
N ASN A 188 5.59 3.67 -23.83
CA ASN A 188 6.24 2.61 -23.05
C ASN A 188 6.04 1.21 -23.65
N PHE A 189 5.19 1.07 -24.66
CA PHE A 189 4.96 -0.19 -25.34
C PHE A 189 6.18 -0.60 -26.15
N LYS A 190 6.73 -1.78 -25.85
CA LYS A 190 7.89 -2.35 -26.53
C LYS A 190 7.51 -3.69 -27.15
N LEU A 191 7.82 -3.86 -28.44
CA LEU A 191 7.75 -5.14 -29.13
C LEU A 191 9.16 -5.49 -29.61
N ALA A 192 9.81 -6.45 -28.95
CA ALA A 192 11.07 -7.00 -29.40
C ALA A 192 10.84 -7.98 -30.57
N GLY A 193 11.73 -7.96 -31.57
CA GLY A 193 11.74 -8.95 -32.66
C GLY A 193 10.55 -8.90 -33.63
N THR A 194 9.77 -7.81 -33.64
CA THR A 194 8.61 -7.64 -34.53
C THR A 194 8.97 -6.79 -35.75
N ASP A 195 8.41 -7.11 -36.93
CA ASP A 195 8.54 -6.26 -38.13
C ASP A 195 8.04 -4.84 -37.82
N PRO A 196 8.88 -3.79 -37.96
CA PRO A 196 8.49 -2.40 -37.71
C PRO A 196 7.22 -1.95 -38.43
N ARG A 197 6.89 -2.56 -39.57
CA ARG A 197 5.66 -2.26 -40.34
C ARG A 197 4.39 -2.69 -39.63
N LEU A 198 4.44 -3.74 -38.82
CA LEU A 198 3.29 -4.27 -38.08
C LEU A 198 3.10 -3.59 -36.73
N VAL A 199 4.14 -2.93 -36.21
CA VAL A 199 4.13 -2.30 -34.88
C VAL A 199 2.97 -1.30 -34.69
N PRO A 200 2.63 -0.41 -35.63
CA PRO A 200 1.52 0.54 -35.43
C PRO A 200 0.17 -0.14 -35.25
N GLU A 201 -0.15 -1.12 -36.10
CA GLU A 201 -1.41 -1.87 -36.05
C GLU A 201 -1.48 -2.74 -34.79
N MET A 202 -0.40 -3.46 -34.48
CA MET A 202 -0.33 -4.29 -33.28
C MET A 202 -0.50 -3.45 -32.03
N LYS A 203 0.23 -2.33 -31.93
CA LYS A 203 0.13 -1.40 -30.81
C LYS A 203 -1.31 -0.90 -30.63
N ARG A 204 -1.97 -0.48 -31.72
CA ARG A 204 -3.35 0.00 -31.64
C ARG A 204 -4.32 -1.10 -31.22
N THR A 205 -4.19 -2.29 -31.81
CA THR A 205 -5.03 -3.44 -31.49
C THR A 205 -4.84 -3.87 -30.03
N THR A 206 -3.60 -3.89 -29.53
CA THR A 206 -3.32 -4.19 -28.13
C THR A 206 -3.91 -3.14 -27.20
N PHE A 207 -3.78 -1.84 -27.52
CA PHE A 207 -4.39 -0.79 -26.72
C PHE A 207 -5.91 -0.91 -26.67
N ASP A 208 -6.56 -1.10 -27.82
CA ASP A 208 -8.01 -1.25 -27.89
C ASP A 208 -8.50 -2.49 -27.13
N SER A 209 -7.67 -3.54 -27.02
CA SER A 209 -7.95 -4.75 -26.23
C SER A 209 -7.80 -4.51 -24.73
N VAL A 210 -6.73 -3.84 -24.29
CA VAL A 210 -6.45 -3.60 -22.86
C VAL A 210 -7.33 -2.47 -22.31
N VAL A 211 -7.68 -1.50 -23.15
CA VAL A 211 -8.36 -0.26 -22.78
C VAL A 211 -9.62 -0.05 -23.64
N PRO A 212 -10.58 -0.99 -23.66
CA PRO A 212 -11.71 -0.97 -24.60
C PRO A 212 -12.60 0.28 -24.46
N LYS A 213 -12.62 0.92 -23.29
CA LYS A 213 -13.34 2.18 -23.03
C LYS A 213 -12.85 3.37 -23.88
N CYS A 214 -11.63 3.29 -24.38
CA CYS A 214 -10.98 4.32 -25.19
C CYS A 214 -10.88 3.96 -26.66
N LYS A 215 -11.46 2.83 -27.09
CA LYS A 215 -11.48 2.43 -28.49
C LYS A 215 -12.06 3.55 -29.37
N GLY A 216 -11.26 4.02 -30.33
CA GLY A 216 -11.62 5.11 -31.24
C GLY A 216 -11.70 6.51 -30.61
N ARG A 217 -11.21 6.70 -29.38
CA ARG A 217 -11.33 7.95 -28.60
C ARG A 217 -10.00 8.54 -28.12
N SER A 218 -8.90 7.97 -28.58
CA SER A 218 -7.53 8.32 -28.19
C SER A 218 -6.63 8.55 -29.39
#